data_AF-A0A1J5QF84-F1
#
_entry.id   AF-A0A1J5QF84-F1
#
_cell.length_a   1.000
_cell.length_b   1.000
_cell.length_c   1.000
_cell.angle_alpha   90.00
_cell.angle_beta   90.00
_cell.angle_gamma   90.00
#
_symmetry.space_group_name_H-M   'P 1'
#
loop_
_entity.id
_entity.type
_entity.pdbx_description
1 polymer ?
#
loop_
_entity_poly.entity_id
_entity_poly.type
_entity_poly.pdbx_seq_one_letter_code
_entity_poly.pdbx_strand_id
1 'polypeptide(L)' 'MIQVRDAAGVEVARGLSNYAAAQARRIMRHPSSDIEVILGFSEEPELIHRDNMVFL' A
#
# COMPACT_ATOMS: atom_id res chain seq x y z
N MET A 1 -5.61 -8.53 3.34
CA MET A 1 -5.32 -7.85 4.62
C MET A 1 -3.83 -7.93 4.89
N ILE A 2 -3.19 -6.81 5.26
CA ILE A 2 -1.75 -6.68 5.52
C ILE A 2 -1.49 -5.92 6.83
N GLN A 3 -0.29 -6.08 7.39
CA GLN A 3 0.19 -5.38 8.58
C GLN A 3 1.01 -4.15 8.17
N VAL A 4 0.79 -3.03 8.85
CA VAL A 4 1.62 -1.83 8.76
C VAL A 4 2.52 -1.82 9.98
N ARG A 5 3.83 -1.78 9.75
CA ARG A 5 4.85 -1.76 10.81
C ARG A 5 5.67 -0.49 10.74
N ASP A 6 6.07 0.00 11.91
CA ASP A 6 7.03 1.09 12.01
C ASP A 6 8.47 0.61 11.72
N ALA A 7 9.43 1.52 11.82
CA ALA A 7 10.84 1.21 11.61
C ALA A 7 11.45 0.27 12.67
N ALA A 8 10.84 0.16 13.86
CA ALA A 8 11.23 -0.78 14.90
C ALA A 8 10.57 -2.17 14.71
N GLY A 9 9.71 -2.33 13.70
CA GLY A 9 8.98 -3.56 13.41
C GLY A 9 7.73 -3.76 14.25
N VAL A 10 7.34 -2.76 15.05
CA VAL A 10 6.10 -2.76 15.84
C VAL A 10 4.92 -2.57 14.90
N GLU A 11 3.90 -3.40 15.08
CA GLU A 11 2.67 -3.29 14.31
C GLU A 11 1.86 -2.09 14.79
N VAL A 12 1.58 -1.14 13.90
CA VAL A 12 0.86 0.11 14.21
C VAL A 12 -0.53 0.15 13.59
N ALA A 13 -0.78 -0.67 12.55
CA ALA A 13 -2.07 -0.75 11.89
C ALA A 13 -2.24 -2.05 11.10
N ARG A 14 -3.49 -2.37 10.76
CA ARG A 14 -3.85 -3.38 9.75
C ARG A 14 -4.77 -2.77 8.71
N GLY A 15 -4.73 -3.29 7.48
CA GLY A 15 -5.68 -2.84 6.46
C GLY A 15 -5.79 -3.74 5.24
N LEU A 16 -6.74 -3.43 4.37
CA LEU A 16 -6.87 -4.05 3.05
C LEU A 16 -6.00 -3.30 2.04
N SER A 17 -5.15 -4.04 1.33
CA SER A 17 -4.28 -3.48 0.31
C SER A 17 -4.98 -3.50 -1.04
N ASN A 18 -4.94 -2.39 -1.77
CA ASN A 18 -5.41 -2.28 -3.15
C ASN A 18 -4.45 -2.94 -4.14
N TYR A 19 -3.21 -3.20 -3.72
CA TYR A 19 -2.19 -3.82 -4.54
C TYR A 19 -1.67 -5.12 -3.92
N ALA A 20 -1.40 -6.12 -4.74
CA ALA A 20 -0.74 -7.35 -4.32
C ALA A 20 0.72 -7.09 -3.91
N ALA A 21 1.30 -8.00 -3.13
CA ALA A 21 2.66 -7.83 -2.60
C ALA A 21 3.73 -7.58 -3.69
N ALA A 22 3.59 -8.20 -4.87
CA ALA A 22 4.53 -7.98 -5.98
C ALA A 22 4.40 -6.58 -6.59
N GLN A 23 3.18 -6.06 -6.72
CA GLN A 23 2.89 -4.73 -7.24
C GLN A 23 3.35 -3.64 -6.26
N ALA A 24 3.01 -3.80 -4.98
CA ALA A 24 3.40 -2.89 -3.90
C ALA A 24 4.92 -2.68 -3.83
N ARG A 25 5.73 -3.72 -4.09
CA ARG A 25 7.20 -3.58 -4.17
C ARG A 25 7.65 -2.76 -5.37
N ARG A 26 6.97 -2.85 -6.51
CA ARG A 26 7.33 -2.13 -7.74
C ARG A 26 7.00 -0.64 -7.65
N ILE A 27 5.91 -0.28 -6.97
CA ILE A 27 5.48 1.11 -6.80
C ILE A 27 6.00 1.75 -5.50
N MET A 28 6.82 1.03 -4.72
CA MET A 28 7.37 1.54 -3.47
C MET A 28 8.25 2.76 -3.74
N ARG A 29 8.03 3.85 -2.99
CA ARG A 29 8.72 5.15 -3.13
C ARG A 29 8.43 5.88 -4.45
N HIS A 30 7.41 5.49 -5.19
CA HIS A 30 6.92 6.25 -6.33
C HIS A 30 5.67 7.06 -5.97
N PRO A 31 5.47 8.25 -6.57
CA PRO A 31 4.20 8.96 -6.47
C PRO A 31 3.08 8.16 -7.15
N SER A 32 1.83 8.36 -6.71
CA SER A 32 0.68 7.62 -7.25
C SER A 32 0.49 7.84 -8.77
N SER A 33 0.97 8.96 -9.32
CA SER A 33 0.98 9.24 -10.76
C SER A 33 1.80 8.23 -11.58
N ASP A 34 2.78 7.57 -10.97
CA ASP A 34 3.66 6.62 -11.67
C ASP A 34 3.08 5.19 -11.68
N ILE A 35 2.00 4.93 -10.94
CA ILE A 35 1.45 3.57 -10.78
C ILE A 35 1.07 2.96 -12.13
N GLU A 36 0.31 3.70 -12.95
CA GLU A 36 -0.11 3.23 -14.27
C GLU A 36 1.09 2.95 -15.19
N VAL A 37 2.12 3.78 -15.13
CA VAL A 37 3.35 3.61 -15.91
C VAL A 37 4.12 2.36 -15.45
N ILE A 38 4.19 2.11 -14.14
CA ILE A 38 4.95 0.99 -13.58
C ILE A 38 4.20 -0.34 -13.73
N LEU A 39 2.90 -0.36 -13.50
CA LEU A 39 2.09 -1.59 -13.45
C LEU A 39 1.32 -1.87 -14.75
N GLY A 40 1.16 -0.87 -15.63
CA GLY A 40 0.33 -0.95 -16.84
C GLY A 40 -1.16 -0.73 -16.56
N PHE A 41 -1.53 -0.42 -15.33
CA PHE A 41 -2.88 -0.08 -14.88
C PHE A 41 -2.81 0.63 -13.52
N SER A 42 -3.90 1.28 -13.12
CA SER A 42 -4.05 1.86 -11.79
C SER A 42 -5.42 1.47 -11.23
N GLU A 43 -5.48 0.99 -9.98
CA GLU A 43 -6.77 0.75 -9.29
C GLU A 43 -7.18 2.01 -8.53
N GLU A 44 -6.49 2.29 -7.42
CA GLU A 44 -6.66 3.49 -6.60
C GLU A 44 -5.28 4.14 -6.33
N PRO A 45 -5.22 5.46 -6.09
CA PRO A 45 -3.95 6.12 -5.80
C PRO A 45 -3.33 5.69 -4.45
N GLU A 46 -4.12 5.13 -3.53
CA GLU A 46 -3.69 4.66 -2.22
C GLU A 46 -3.29 3.18 -2.21
N LEU A 47 -2.23 2.83 -1.45
CA LEU A 47 -1.88 1.43 -1.17
C LEU A 47 -2.89 0.77 -0.23
N ILE A 48 -3.29 1.48 0.83
CA ILE A 48 -4.34 1.11 1.77
C ILE A 48 -5.22 2.35 1.91
N HIS A 49 -6.50 2.24 1.55
CA HIS A 49 -7.46 3.31 1.78
C HIS A 49 -7.68 3.52 3.28
N ARG A 50 -7.83 4.77 3.73
CA ARG A 50 -7.97 5.10 5.17
C ARG A 50 -9.18 4.41 5.83
N ASP A 51 -10.28 4.25 5.09
CA ASP A 51 -11.50 3.62 5.58
C ASP A 51 -11.33 2.09 5.72
N ASN A 52 -10.32 1.54 5.03
CA ASN A 52 -9.93 0.14 5.07
C ASN A 52 -8.74 -0.12 6.01
N MET A 53 -8.39 0.86 6.86
CA MET A 53 -7.27 0.80 7.80
C MET A 53 -7.75 0.95 9.25
N VAL A 54 -7.18 0.16 10.15
CA VAL A 54 -7.47 0.20 11.59
C VAL A 54 -6.14 0.28 12.36
N PHE A 55 -6.04 1.24 13.28
CA PHE A 55 -4.89 1.42 14.18
C PHE A 55 -4.93 0.45 15.37
N LEU A 56 -3.76 0.17 15.96
CA LEU A 56 -3.59 -0.70 17.13
C LEU A 56 -3.17 0.09 18.37
#